data_AF-A0A7R9W497-F1
#
_entry.id   AF-A0A7R9W497-F1
#
_cell.length_a   1.000
_cell.length_b   1.000
_cell.length_c   1.000
_cell.angle_alpha   90.00
_cell.angle_beta   90.00
_cell.angle_gamma   90.00
#
_symmetry.space_group_name_H-M   'P 1'
#
loop_
_entity.id
_entity.type
_entity.pdbx_description
1 polymer ?
#
loop_
_entity_poly.entity_id
_entity_poly.type
_entity_poly.pdbx_seq_one_letter_code
_entity_poly.pdbx_strand_id
1 'polypeptide(L)'
;KQLAEVTTFLSLPEVLLAAQRADEIRIQRVASKATKILSRAFLYEDKSGNIRSGDAKRMRLRDMFLDSIVERGLKGGQVMPHEIVSTIMNNNGKISSGMKMSLDAQWKSLWAGVIEQVKAKAAKEGLEFNPTQMVPICDVSGSMTGTPMEVAIALGIGISEITHKSFRNMVMTFHSTPQWFTFDEGDTIVEKVHKLQRAPWGMNTNFAKAYDLVLEVCEKNSLKRE
;
A
#
# COMPACT_ATOMS: atom_id res chain seq x y z
N LYS A 1 8.39 1.11 38.00
CA LYS A 1 9.25 -0.10 38.03
C LYS A 1 8.70 -1.21 37.12
N GLN A 2 7.46 -1.66 37.33
CA GLN A 2 6.81 -2.71 36.50
C GLN A 2 6.73 -2.38 34.99
N LEU A 3 6.40 -1.14 34.61
CA LEU A 3 6.35 -0.75 33.18
C LEU A 3 7.72 -0.86 32.49
N ALA A 4 8.79 -0.52 33.20
CA ALA A 4 10.16 -0.62 32.69
C ALA A 4 10.59 -2.08 32.51
N GLU A 5 10.18 -2.96 33.43
CA GLU A 5 10.42 -4.41 33.34
C GLU A 5 9.70 -5.01 32.14
N VAL A 6 8.42 -4.68 31.93
CA VAL A 6 7.63 -5.17 30.79
C VAL A 6 8.17 -4.65 29.45
N THR A 7 8.50 -3.36 29.35
CA THR A 7 9.00 -2.75 28.12
C THR A 7 10.40 -3.28 27.74
N THR A 8 11.23 -3.58 28.74
CA THR A 8 12.52 -4.26 28.56
C THR A 8 12.33 -5.72 28.14
N PHE A 9 11.44 -6.46 28.81
CA PHE A 9 11.11 -7.84 28.47
C PHE A 9 10.60 -7.98 27.03
N LEU A 10 9.69 -7.09 26.62
CA LEU A 10 9.16 -7.05 25.26
C LEU A 10 10.16 -6.53 24.22
N SER A 11 11.32 -6.01 24.67
CA SER A 11 12.37 -5.45 23.81
C SER A 11 11.81 -4.42 22.83
N LEU A 12 11.03 -3.47 23.35
CA LEU A 12 10.36 -2.48 22.53
C LEU A 12 11.38 -1.64 21.74
N PRO A 13 11.17 -1.41 20.43
CA PRO A 13 12.09 -0.64 19.61
C PRO A 13 12.40 0.74 20.19
N GLU A 14 11.41 1.43 20.74
CA GLU A 14 11.55 2.79 21.29
C GLU A 14 12.54 2.84 22.46
N VAL A 15 12.53 1.83 23.33
CA VAL A 15 13.46 1.73 24.47
C VAL A 15 14.87 1.46 23.97
N LEU A 16 15.03 0.54 23.02
CA LEU A 16 16.33 0.22 22.43
C LEU A 16 16.92 1.39 21.63
N LEU A 17 16.07 2.14 20.92
CA LEU A 17 16.47 3.36 20.21
C LEU A 17 16.92 4.46 21.17
N ALA A 18 16.18 4.68 22.27
CA ALA A 18 16.55 5.66 23.29
C ALA A 18 17.85 5.28 24.02
N ALA A 19 18.09 3.98 24.22
CA ALA A 19 19.30 3.46 24.86
C ALA A 19 20.53 3.36 23.93
N GLN A 20 20.45 3.84 22.68
CA GLN A 20 21.53 3.70 21.67
C GLN A 20 21.94 2.24 21.40
N ARG A 21 20.98 1.33 21.47
CA ARG A 21 21.11 -0.13 21.23
C ARG A 21 20.29 -0.54 20.00
N ALA A 22 20.37 0.27 18.96
CA ALA A 22 19.61 0.11 17.71
C ALA A 22 19.87 -1.24 17.02
N ASP A 23 21.08 -1.77 17.15
CA ASP A 23 21.55 -3.04 16.59
C ASP A 23 20.95 -4.29 17.26
N GLU A 24 20.28 -4.14 18.40
CA GLU A 24 19.61 -5.25 19.09
C GLU A 24 18.13 -5.41 18.69
N ILE A 25 17.59 -4.50 17.88
CA ILE A 25 16.18 -4.50 17.50
C ILE A 25 15.89 -5.70 16.59
N ARG A 26 14.97 -6.54 17.04
CA ARG A 26 14.49 -7.69 16.26
C ARG A 26 13.33 -7.26 15.36
N ILE A 27 13.62 -6.81 14.14
CA ILE A 27 12.63 -6.31 13.17
C ILE A 27 11.40 -7.22 13.03
N GLN A 28 11.61 -8.54 13.01
CA GLN A 28 10.54 -9.54 12.84
C GLN A 28 9.51 -9.59 13.98
N ARG A 29 9.88 -9.12 15.18
CA ARG A 29 9.00 -9.06 16.34
C ARG A 29 8.24 -7.74 16.43
N VAL A 30 8.63 -6.73 15.64
CA VAL A 30 7.98 -5.42 15.64
C VAL A 30 6.60 -5.55 14.99
N ALA A 31 5.58 -5.01 15.66
CA ALA A 31 4.23 -4.97 15.14
C ALA A 31 4.17 -4.09 13.87
N SER A 32 3.30 -4.43 12.90
CA SER A 32 3.27 -3.74 11.60
C SER A 32 3.00 -2.23 11.73
N LYS A 33 2.14 -1.85 12.67
CA LYS A 33 1.84 -0.43 12.96
C LYS A 33 3.04 0.30 13.55
N ALA A 34 3.78 -0.33 14.46
CA ALA A 34 5.02 0.22 15.00
C ALA A 34 6.09 0.34 13.91
N THR A 35 6.23 -0.66 13.03
CA THR A 35 7.12 -0.59 11.87
C THR A 35 6.79 0.61 11.00
N LYS A 36 5.52 0.82 10.62
CA LYS A 36 5.10 2.00 9.84
C LYS A 36 5.48 3.33 10.51
N ILE A 37 5.19 3.47 11.81
CA ILE A 37 5.49 4.70 12.56
C ILE A 37 7.01 4.93 12.64
N LEU A 38 7.77 3.85 12.86
CA LEU A 38 9.22 3.89 13.07
C LEU A 38 10.04 3.70 11.79
N SER A 39 9.43 3.54 10.61
CA SER A 39 10.15 3.25 9.35
C SER A 39 11.28 4.24 9.09
N ARG A 40 11.05 5.55 9.30
CA ARG A 40 12.11 6.58 9.18
C ARG A 40 13.21 6.41 10.21
N ALA A 41 12.87 6.00 11.43
CA ALA A 41 13.83 5.75 12.48
C ALA A 41 14.66 4.50 12.20
N PHE A 42 14.09 3.45 11.62
CA PHE A 42 14.80 2.23 11.21
C PHE A 42 15.70 2.48 10.01
N LEU A 43 15.23 3.26 9.04
CA LEU A 43 16.03 3.70 7.88
C LEU A 43 17.08 4.75 8.25
N TYR A 44 16.99 5.33 9.44
CA TYR A 44 17.85 6.43 9.90
C TYR A 44 17.80 7.68 9.02
N GLU A 45 16.59 8.05 8.59
CA GLU A 45 16.34 9.14 7.66
C GLU A 45 15.74 10.39 8.32
N ASP A 46 16.01 11.55 7.74
CA ASP A 46 15.34 12.82 8.05
C ASP A 46 13.95 12.89 7.38
N LYS A 47 13.30 14.07 7.45
CA LYS A 47 11.99 14.27 6.80
C LYS A 47 12.07 14.33 5.27
N SER A 48 13.25 14.55 4.72
CA SER A 48 13.53 14.66 3.28
C SER A 48 14.00 13.33 2.67
N GLY A 49 14.25 12.31 3.50
CA GLY A 49 14.76 10.99 3.08
C GLY A 49 16.28 10.88 3.07
N ASN A 50 17.00 11.88 3.58
CA ASN A 50 18.45 11.83 3.70
C ASN A 50 18.87 11.07 4.97
N ILE A 51 19.96 10.32 4.88
CA ILE A 51 20.55 9.65 6.05
C ILE A 51 21.06 10.72 7.02
N ARG A 52 20.70 10.60 8.30
CA ARG A 52 20.98 11.65 9.30
C ARG A 52 22.46 11.78 9.65
N SER A 53 23.17 10.66 9.81
CA SER A 53 24.60 10.63 10.14
C SER A 53 25.24 9.26 9.82
N GLY A 54 26.53 9.09 10.13
CA GLY A 54 27.27 7.84 9.96
C GLY A 54 27.33 6.92 11.20
N ASP A 55 26.38 7.01 12.14
CA ASP A 55 26.36 6.13 13.32
C ASP A 55 26.28 4.65 12.92
N ALA A 56 27.33 3.89 13.28
CA ALA A 56 27.50 2.50 12.85
C ALA A 56 26.35 1.57 13.32
N LYS A 57 25.81 1.78 14.52
CA LYS A 57 24.70 0.95 15.04
C LYS A 57 23.39 1.27 14.32
N ARG A 58 23.15 2.55 13.99
CA ARG A 58 21.96 2.98 13.24
C ARG A 58 22.02 2.52 11.78
N MET A 59 23.20 2.54 11.18
CA MET A 59 23.42 1.99 9.84
C MET A 59 23.21 0.47 9.83
N ARG A 60 23.72 -0.25 10.84
CA ARG A 60 23.47 -1.69 10.98
C ARG A 60 21.97 -1.99 11.12
N LEU A 61 21.22 -1.20 11.88
CA LEU A 61 19.76 -1.33 11.97
C LEU A 61 19.09 -1.11 10.61
N ARG A 62 19.54 -0.12 9.84
CA ARG A 62 19.04 0.13 8.47
C ARG A 62 19.27 -1.09 7.59
N ASP A 63 20.48 -1.66 7.60
CA ASP A 63 20.82 -2.83 6.80
C ASP A 63 19.95 -4.03 7.22
N MET A 64 19.87 -4.32 8.53
CA MET A 64 18.99 -5.37 9.07
C MET A 64 17.53 -5.17 8.66
N PHE A 65 17.04 -3.93 8.61
CA PHE A 65 15.69 -3.62 8.19
C PHE A 65 15.48 -3.88 6.70
N LEU A 66 16.38 -3.42 5.84
CA LEU A 66 16.31 -3.64 4.39
C LEU A 66 16.45 -5.12 4.03
N ASP A 67 17.40 -5.83 4.65
CA ASP A 67 17.59 -7.26 4.46
C ASP A 67 16.34 -8.03 4.88
N SER A 68 15.74 -7.65 6.02
CA SER A 68 14.51 -8.29 6.48
C SER A 68 13.33 -8.12 5.51
N ILE A 69 13.25 -6.98 4.82
CA ILE A 69 12.24 -6.72 3.78
C ILE A 69 12.46 -7.67 2.60
N VAL A 70 13.70 -7.83 2.16
CA VAL A 70 14.05 -8.68 1.00
C VAL A 70 13.88 -10.16 1.32
N GLU A 71 14.35 -10.62 2.49
CA GLU A 71 14.34 -12.04 2.85
C GLU A 71 12.95 -12.57 3.22
N ARG A 72 12.17 -11.78 3.99
CA ARG A 72 10.94 -12.28 4.65
C ARG A 72 9.73 -11.38 4.44
N GLY A 73 9.90 -10.22 3.81
CA GLY A 73 8.87 -9.19 3.75
C GLY A 73 8.59 -8.54 5.11
N LEU A 74 7.57 -7.68 5.14
CA LEU A 74 7.08 -7.05 6.36
C LEU A 74 5.66 -7.50 6.66
N LYS A 75 5.33 -7.58 7.95
CA LYS A 75 3.95 -7.75 8.38
C LYS A 75 3.15 -6.51 7.96
N GLY A 76 2.08 -6.69 7.19
CA GLY A 76 1.16 -5.63 6.79
C GLY A 76 -0.22 -5.70 7.46
N GLY A 77 -0.57 -6.82 8.10
CA GLY A 77 -1.96 -7.14 8.47
C GLY A 77 -2.68 -6.21 9.46
N GLN A 78 -1.97 -5.38 10.25
CA GLN A 78 -2.62 -4.40 11.14
C GLN A 78 -2.60 -2.96 10.59
N VAL A 79 -2.02 -2.75 9.39
CA VAL A 79 -2.05 -1.45 8.70
C VAL A 79 -3.27 -1.45 7.79
N MET A 80 -4.00 -0.32 7.73
CA MET A 80 -5.11 -0.19 6.79
C MET A 80 -4.61 0.31 5.41
N PRO A 81 -5.25 -0.06 4.28
CA PRO A 81 -4.79 0.33 2.95
C PRO A 81 -4.61 1.85 2.77
N HIS A 82 -5.60 2.63 3.23
CA HIS A 82 -5.57 4.09 3.15
C HIS A 82 -4.44 4.71 3.98
N GLU A 83 -3.98 4.07 5.06
CA GLU A 83 -2.85 4.58 5.85
C GLU A 83 -1.52 4.53 5.08
N ILE A 84 -1.33 3.53 4.21
CA ILE A 84 -0.17 3.43 3.32
C ILE A 84 -0.25 4.56 2.28
N VAL A 85 -1.42 4.72 1.65
CA VAL A 85 -1.65 5.78 0.66
C VAL A 85 -1.49 7.17 1.26
N SER A 86 -2.04 7.41 2.46
CA SER A 86 -1.88 8.66 3.21
C SER A 86 -0.41 8.96 3.49
N THR A 87 0.38 7.94 3.86
CA THR A 87 1.81 8.11 4.05
C THR A 87 2.48 8.55 2.75
N ILE A 88 2.09 8.01 1.60
CA ILE A 88 2.67 8.37 0.30
C ILE A 88 2.26 9.80 -0.11
N MET A 89 0.98 10.12 -0.01
CA MET A 89 0.43 11.43 -0.40
C MET A 89 1.02 12.57 0.45
N ASN A 90 1.13 12.38 1.77
CA ASN A 90 1.64 13.40 2.68
C ASN A 90 3.16 13.65 2.58
N ASN A 91 3.88 12.82 1.83
CA ASN A 91 5.34 12.96 1.66
C ASN A 91 5.74 13.80 0.44
N ASN A 92 4.79 14.36 -0.33
CA ASN A 92 5.04 15.25 -1.49
C ASN A 92 6.15 14.73 -2.44
N GLY A 93 6.22 13.42 -2.67
CA GLY A 93 7.21 12.79 -3.56
C GLY A 93 8.63 12.65 -2.98
N LYS A 94 8.88 13.07 -1.73
CA LYS A 94 10.17 12.91 -1.03
C LYS A 94 10.23 11.59 -0.26
N ILE A 95 10.11 10.49 -0.99
CA ILE A 95 10.15 9.14 -0.42
C ILE A 95 11.46 8.48 -0.84
N SER A 96 12.30 8.16 0.15
CA SER A 96 13.57 7.46 -0.05
C SER A 96 13.35 6.06 -0.64
N SER A 97 14.38 5.50 -1.29
CA SER A 97 14.34 4.13 -1.81
C SER A 97 13.99 3.10 -0.73
N GLY A 98 14.57 3.22 0.48
CA GLY A 98 14.28 2.31 1.60
C GLY A 98 12.83 2.41 2.09
N MET A 99 12.25 3.62 2.11
CA MET A 99 10.85 3.80 2.46
C MET A 99 9.93 3.22 1.38
N LYS A 100 10.26 3.40 0.09
CA LYS A 100 9.51 2.76 -1.01
C LYS A 100 9.46 1.24 -0.84
N MET A 101 10.60 0.60 -0.55
CA MET A 101 10.68 -0.85 -0.31
C MET A 101 9.81 -1.27 0.89
N SER A 102 9.87 -0.52 2.00
CA SER A 102 9.05 -0.81 3.18
C SER A 102 7.56 -0.71 2.90
N LEU A 103 7.12 0.31 2.16
CA LEU A 103 5.70 0.53 1.85
C LEU A 103 5.19 -0.54 0.88
N ASP A 104 5.99 -0.91 -0.12
CA ASP A 104 5.66 -1.95 -1.09
C ASP A 104 5.52 -3.33 -0.43
N ALA A 105 6.45 -3.68 0.47
CA ALA A 105 6.37 -4.93 1.23
C ALA A 105 5.15 -4.98 2.16
N GLN A 106 4.83 -3.86 2.84
CA GLN A 106 3.63 -3.76 3.67
C GLN A 106 2.35 -3.88 2.83
N TRP A 107 2.30 -3.24 1.66
CA TRP A 107 1.16 -3.30 0.74
C TRP A 107 0.87 -4.73 0.28
N LYS A 108 1.91 -5.44 -0.18
CA LYS A 108 1.81 -6.84 -0.62
C LYS A 108 1.30 -7.76 0.49
N SER A 109 1.88 -7.64 1.70
CA SER A 109 1.45 -8.43 2.86
C SER A 109 0.01 -8.12 3.27
N LEU A 110 -0.38 -6.85 3.22
CA LEU A 110 -1.73 -6.39 3.54
C LEU A 110 -2.76 -7.00 2.58
N TRP A 111 -2.55 -6.90 1.26
CA TRP A 111 -3.50 -7.42 0.28
C TRP A 111 -3.57 -8.94 0.28
N ALA A 112 -2.45 -9.64 0.49
CA ALA A 112 -2.47 -11.08 0.72
C ALA A 112 -3.37 -11.44 1.92
N GLY A 113 -3.27 -10.70 3.02
CA GLY A 113 -4.13 -10.89 4.19
C GLY A 113 -5.61 -10.57 3.94
N VAL A 114 -5.91 -9.52 3.18
CA VAL A 114 -7.29 -9.15 2.80
C VAL A 114 -7.93 -10.24 1.94
N ILE A 115 -7.22 -10.73 0.93
CA ILE A 115 -7.72 -11.80 0.04
C ILE A 115 -8.06 -13.05 0.84
N GLU A 116 -7.17 -13.48 1.74
CA GLU A 116 -7.42 -14.67 2.56
C GLU A 116 -8.59 -14.47 3.53
N GLN A 117 -8.75 -13.29 4.12
CA GLN A 117 -9.90 -12.97 4.96
C GLN A 117 -11.22 -12.98 4.18
N VAL A 118 -11.23 -12.40 2.97
CA VAL A 118 -12.42 -12.36 2.12
C VAL A 118 -12.79 -13.76 1.65
N LYS A 119 -11.83 -14.57 1.21
CA LYS A 119 -12.06 -15.99 0.86
C LYS A 119 -12.61 -16.79 2.04
N ALA A 120 -12.01 -16.64 3.22
CA ALA A 120 -12.46 -17.35 4.42
C ALA A 120 -13.89 -16.93 4.83
N LYS A 121 -14.25 -15.66 4.64
CA LYS A 121 -15.61 -15.17 4.89
C LYS A 121 -16.60 -15.69 3.84
N ALA A 122 -16.24 -15.62 2.55
CA ALA A 122 -17.06 -16.13 1.47
C ALA A 122 -17.36 -17.62 1.64
N ALA A 123 -16.34 -18.43 1.96
CA ALA A 123 -16.52 -19.86 2.25
C ALA A 123 -17.46 -20.14 3.43
N LYS A 124 -17.43 -19.31 4.48
CA LYS A 124 -18.37 -19.43 5.62
C LYS A 124 -19.80 -19.11 5.24
N GLU A 125 -19.99 -18.18 4.31
CA GLU A 125 -21.31 -17.73 3.84
C GLU A 125 -21.81 -18.55 2.63
N GLY A 126 -21.04 -19.54 2.16
CA GLY A 126 -21.36 -20.33 0.96
C GLY A 126 -21.26 -19.54 -0.34
N LEU A 127 -20.57 -18.40 -0.33
CA LEU A 127 -20.35 -17.53 -1.48
C LEU A 127 -18.99 -17.84 -2.13
N GLU A 128 -18.92 -17.67 -3.45
CA GLU A 128 -17.66 -17.72 -4.18
C GLU A 128 -17.05 -16.32 -4.26
N PHE A 129 -15.81 -16.17 -3.81
CA PHE A 129 -15.07 -14.92 -4.02
C PHE A 129 -14.48 -14.93 -5.43
N ASN A 130 -15.15 -14.25 -6.36
CA ASN A 130 -14.67 -14.08 -7.72
C ASN A 130 -14.24 -12.62 -8.00
N PRO A 131 -12.96 -12.26 -7.81
CA PRO A 131 -12.50 -10.91 -8.06
C PRO A 131 -12.42 -10.56 -9.55
N THR A 132 -12.56 -11.53 -10.46
CA THR A 132 -12.47 -11.28 -11.91
C THR A 132 -13.60 -10.42 -12.45
N GLN A 133 -14.70 -10.31 -11.71
CA GLN A 133 -15.89 -9.54 -12.10
C GLN A 133 -15.86 -8.08 -11.60
N MET A 134 -14.75 -7.64 -10.97
CA MET A 134 -14.65 -6.30 -10.41
C MET A 134 -13.81 -5.37 -11.29
N VAL A 135 -14.40 -4.24 -11.68
CA VAL A 135 -13.70 -3.14 -12.36
C VAL A 135 -13.69 -1.92 -11.44
N PRO A 136 -12.51 -1.44 -11.01
CA PRO A 136 -12.43 -0.28 -10.14
C PRO A 136 -12.66 1.03 -10.92
N ILE A 137 -13.59 1.85 -10.44
CA ILE A 137 -13.76 3.25 -10.86
C ILE A 137 -13.32 4.12 -9.68
N CYS A 138 -12.32 4.98 -9.88
CA CYS A 138 -11.73 5.77 -8.81
C CYS A 138 -12.09 7.26 -8.95
N ASP A 139 -12.71 7.81 -7.90
CA ASP A 139 -12.94 9.25 -7.77
C ASP A 139 -11.78 9.93 -7.04
N VAL A 140 -11.06 10.79 -7.77
CA VAL A 140 -9.97 11.63 -7.26
C VAL A 140 -10.31 13.13 -7.36
N SER A 141 -11.60 13.46 -7.39
CA SER A 141 -12.08 14.83 -7.44
C SER A 141 -11.70 15.65 -6.20
N GLY A 142 -11.71 16.98 -6.35
CA GLY A 142 -11.40 17.90 -5.25
C GLY A 142 -12.27 17.68 -3.99
N SER A 143 -13.53 17.26 -4.14
CA SER A 143 -14.41 16.92 -3.02
C SER A 143 -13.96 15.69 -2.22
N MET A 144 -13.15 14.82 -2.82
CA MET A 144 -12.60 13.64 -2.16
C MET A 144 -11.37 13.94 -1.31
N THR A 145 -10.87 15.19 -1.33
CA THR A 145 -9.63 15.58 -0.61
C THR A 145 -9.63 15.12 0.85
N GLY A 146 -8.53 14.48 1.25
CA GLY A 146 -8.36 13.88 2.57
C GLY A 146 -8.56 12.36 2.54
N THR A 147 -9.06 11.81 3.64
CA THR A 147 -9.27 10.36 3.80
C THR A 147 -10.14 9.71 2.71
N PRO A 148 -11.20 10.36 2.15
CA PRO A 148 -11.99 9.74 1.08
C PRO A 148 -11.15 9.42 -0.17
N MET A 149 -10.27 10.33 -0.59
CA MET A 149 -9.36 10.12 -1.72
C MET A 149 -8.31 9.06 -1.41
N GLU A 150 -7.75 9.05 -0.19
CA GLU A 150 -6.80 8.02 0.24
C GLU A 150 -7.43 6.61 0.18
N VAL A 151 -8.68 6.47 0.59
CA VAL A 151 -9.44 5.22 0.53
C VAL A 151 -9.76 4.84 -0.91
N ALA A 152 -10.23 5.79 -1.74
CA ALA A 152 -10.57 5.55 -3.14
C ALA A 152 -9.35 5.06 -3.93
N ILE A 153 -8.20 5.72 -3.79
CA ILE A 153 -6.94 5.33 -4.41
C ILE A 153 -6.50 3.95 -3.91
N ALA A 154 -6.58 3.70 -2.59
CA ALA A 154 -6.14 2.42 -2.03
C ALA A 154 -6.97 1.24 -2.54
N LEU A 155 -8.29 1.37 -2.56
CA LEU A 155 -9.18 0.32 -3.08
C LEU A 155 -9.05 0.19 -4.60
N GLY A 156 -8.94 1.30 -5.33
CA GLY A 156 -8.75 1.29 -6.79
C GLY A 156 -7.51 0.50 -7.20
N ILE A 157 -6.37 0.79 -6.58
CA ILE A 157 -5.11 0.07 -6.85
C ILE A 157 -5.25 -1.41 -6.45
N GLY A 158 -5.75 -1.69 -5.25
CA GLY A 158 -5.81 -3.07 -4.76
C GLY A 158 -6.74 -3.98 -5.55
N ILE A 159 -7.93 -3.47 -5.94
CA ILE A 159 -8.87 -4.20 -6.80
C ILE A 159 -8.24 -4.44 -8.19
N SER A 160 -7.53 -3.44 -8.73
CA SER A 160 -6.85 -3.58 -10.03
C SER A 160 -5.75 -4.65 -10.03
N GLU A 161 -5.18 -5.01 -8.87
CA GLU A 161 -4.15 -6.04 -8.76
C GLU A 161 -4.72 -7.47 -8.72
N ILE A 162 -5.96 -7.62 -8.22
CA ILE A 162 -6.63 -8.91 -7.99
C ILE A 162 -7.70 -9.26 -9.05
N THR A 163 -8.08 -8.30 -9.89
CA THR A 163 -9.10 -8.51 -10.93
C THR A 163 -8.64 -9.43 -12.06
N HIS A 164 -9.52 -9.68 -13.03
CA HIS A 164 -9.26 -10.49 -14.21
C HIS A 164 -8.01 -9.99 -14.95
N LYS A 165 -7.28 -10.89 -15.60
CA LYS A 165 -6.05 -10.56 -16.34
C LYS A 165 -6.26 -9.44 -17.36
N SER A 166 -7.43 -9.38 -17.98
CA SER A 166 -7.81 -8.36 -18.98
C SER A 166 -8.02 -6.96 -18.40
N PHE A 167 -8.32 -6.85 -17.11
CA PHE A 167 -8.53 -5.58 -16.39
C PHE A 167 -7.41 -5.30 -15.37
N ARG A 168 -6.39 -6.15 -15.35
CA ARG A 168 -5.32 -6.09 -14.34
C ARG A 168 -4.50 -4.82 -14.55
N ASN A 169 -4.17 -4.16 -13.44
CA ASN A 169 -3.47 -2.87 -13.43
C ASN A 169 -4.24 -1.75 -14.16
N MET A 170 -5.55 -1.88 -14.34
CA MET A 170 -6.41 -0.85 -14.93
C MET A 170 -7.35 -0.29 -13.88
N VAL A 171 -7.45 1.05 -13.84
CA VAL A 171 -8.42 1.79 -13.03
C VAL A 171 -9.13 2.78 -13.92
N MET A 172 -10.45 2.83 -13.86
CA MET A 172 -11.23 3.78 -14.63
C MET A 172 -11.35 5.11 -13.87
N THR A 173 -11.21 6.22 -14.57
CA THR A 173 -11.36 7.55 -13.97
C THR A 173 -12.82 7.95 -13.77
N PHE A 174 -13.11 8.61 -12.65
CA PHE A 174 -14.42 9.23 -12.40
C PHE A 174 -14.55 10.54 -13.21
N HIS A 175 -15.04 10.44 -14.44
CA HIS A 175 -15.13 11.57 -15.38
C HIS A 175 -16.33 11.42 -16.34
N SER A 176 -16.85 12.56 -16.84
CA SER A 176 -17.85 12.63 -17.92
C SER A 176 -17.40 11.96 -19.23
N THR A 177 -16.08 11.81 -19.39
CA THR A 177 -15.38 11.10 -20.46
C THR A 177 -14.43 10.14 -19.75
N PRO A 178 -14.94 9.02 -19.21
CA PRO A 178 -14.12 8.09 -18.46
C PRO A 178 -12.98 7.59 -19.34
N GLN A 179 -11.82 7.31 -18.74
CA GLN A 179 -10.66 6.77 -19.42
C GLN A 179 -10.03 5.68 -18.57
N TRP A 180 -9.42 4.72 -19.24
CA TRP A 180 -8.59 3.73 -18.59
C TRP A 180 -7.26 4.35 -18.18
N PHE A 181 -7.01 4.36 -16.88
CA PHE A 181 -5.72 4.67 -16.30
C PHE A 181 -5.00 3.35 -16.03
N THR A 182 -3.85 3.14 -16.67
CA THR A 182 -3.09 1.89 -16.58
C THR A 182 -1.81 2.07 -15.79
N PHE A 183 -1.48 1.11 -14.96
CA PHE A 183 -0.20 1.04 -14.26
C PHE A 183 0.76 0.13 -15.03
N ASP A 184 2.05 0.48 -14.99
CA ASP A 184 3.07 -0.29 -15.67
C ASP A 184 3.40 -1.56 -14.87
N GLU A 185 3.79 -2.63 -15.56
CA GLU A 185 4.31 -3.82 -14.88
C GLU A 185 5.60 -3.47 -14.13
N GLY A 186 5.60 -3.72 -12.82
CA GLY A 186 6.73 -3.39 -11.94
C GLY A 186 6.59 -2.06 -11.20
N ASP A 187 5.54 -1.27 -11.44
CA ASP A 187 5.25 -0.08 -10.64
C ASP A 187 5.15 -0.44 -9.14
N THR A 188 5.92 0.27 -8.32
CA THR A 188 5.79 0.22 -6.86
C THR A 188 4.48 0.88 -6.44
N ILE A 189 3.98 0.53 -5.24
CA ILE A 189 2.79 1.21 -4.69
C ILE A 189 2.94 2.74 -4.66
N VAL A 190 4.16 3.24 -4.44
CA VAL A 190 4.45 4.69 -4.44
C VAL A 190 4.21 5.32 -5.80
N GLU A 191 4.68 4.66 -6.87
CA GLU A 191 4.45 5.11 -8.25
C GLU A 191 2.96 5.03 -8.61
N LYS A 192 2.28 3.92 -8.30
CA LYS A 192 0.84 3.77 -8.58
C LYS A 192 0.02 4.86 -7.90
N VAL A 193 0.28 5.16 -6.62
CA VAL A 193 -0.40 6.23 -5.89
C VAL A 193 -0.14 7.60 -6.52
N HIS A 194 1.11 7.95 -6.84
CA HIS A 194 1.42 9.24 -7.45
C HIS A 194 0.84 9.38 -8.87
N LYS A 195 0.82 8.30 -9.65
CA LYS A 195 0.20 8.25 -10.97
C LYS A 195 -1.30 8.47 -10.85
N LEU A 196 -2.00 7.72 -9.99
CA LEU A 196 -3.45 7.80 -9.84
C LEU A 196 -3.92 9.12 -9.20
N GLN A 197 -3.14 9.70 -8.28
CA GLN A 197 -3.42 11.01 -7.69
C GLN A 197 -3.45 12.14 -8.74
N ARG A 198 -2.70 11.98 -9.84
CA ARG A 198 -2.63 12.94 -10.94
C ARG A 198 -3.57 12.58 -12.10
N ALA A 199 -4.37 11.53 -11.96
CA ALA A 199 -5.32 11.13 -12.99
C ALA A 199 -6.37 12.23 -13.20
N PRO A 200 -6.82 12.44 -14.45
CA PRO A 200 -7.85 13.43 -14.74
C PRO A 200 -9.17 13.04 -14.05
N TRP A 201 -9.85 14.02 -13.47
CA TRP A 201 -11.18 13.87 -12.87
C TRP A 201 -12.14 14.93 -13.44
N GLY A 202 -13.42 14.57 -13.55
CA GLY A 202 -14.38 15.30 -14.39
C GLY A 202 -15.68 15.74 -13.73
N MET A 203 -15.69 15.92 -12.40
CA MET A 203 -16.84 16.32 -11.55
C MET A 203 -18.04 15.35 -11.52
N ASN A 204 -18.30 14.58 -12.58
CA ASN A 204 -19.31 13.53 -12.64
C ASN A 204 -18.78 12.33 -13.44
N THR A 205 -19.48 11.19 -13.38
CA THR A 205 -19.17 10.00 -14.19
C THR A 205 -20.33 9.67 -15.12
N ASN A 206 -20.02 9.46 -16.39
CA ASN A 206 -20.99 8.92 -17.35
C ASN A 206 -20.93 7.39 -17.33
N PHE A 207 -21.85 6.76 -16.58
CA PHE A 207 -21.90 5.30 -16.45
C PHE A 207 -22.12 4.58 -17.77
N ALA A 208 -22.91 5.14 -18.71
CA ALA A 208 -23.11 4.51 -20.01
C ALA A 208 -21.76 4.36 -20.75
N LYS A 209 -20.97 5.44 -20.81
CA LYS A 209 -19.62 5.41 -21.40
C LYS A 209 -18.65 4.51 -20.63
N ALA A 210 -18.79 4.45 -19.30
CA ALA A 210 -17.99 3.55 -18.48
C ALA A 210 -18.27 2.08 -18.83
N TYR A 211 -19.54 1.71 -19.02
CA TYR A 211 -19.93 0.38 -19.49
C TYR A 211 -19.44 0.10 -20.90
N ASP A 212 -19.54 1.07 -21.82
CA ASP A 212 -19.02 0.92 -23.19
C ASP A 212 -17.52 0.60 -23.20
N LEU A 213 -16.73 1.27 -22.34
CA LEU A 213 -15.29 1.01 -22.19
C LEU A 213 -14.99 -0.38 -21.61
N VAL A 214 -15.82 -0.87 -20.70
CA VAL A 214 -15.69 -2.24 -20.17
C VAL A 214 -16.01 -3.23 -21.28
N LEU A 215 -17.06 -2.99 -22.05
CA LEU A 215 -17.45 -3.83 -23.18
C LEU A 215 -16.35 -3.90 -24.23
N GLU A 216 -15.72 -2.77 -24.57
CA GLU A 216 -14.59 -2.71 -25.51
C GLU A 216 -13.43 -3.61 -25.08
N VAL A 217 -13.08 -3.60 -23.78
CA VAL A 217 -12.03 -4.48 -23.23
C VAL A 217 -12.45 -5.95 -23.30
N CYS A 218 -13.73 -6.26 -23.02
CA CYS A 218 -14.26 -7.61 -23.14
C CYS A 218 -14.20 -8.14 -24.58
N GLU A 219 -14.61 -7.32 -25.55
CA GLU A 219 -14.59 -7.66 -26.97
C GLU A 219 -13.15 -7.86 -27.48
N LYS A 220 -12.26 -6.92 -27.16
CA LYS A 220 -10.83 -6.99 -27.55
C LYS A 220 -10.14 -8.24 -27.03
N ASN A 221 -10.47 -8.66 -25.81
CA ASN A 221 -9.89 -9.86 -25.19
C ASN A 221 -10.72 -11.13 -25.41
N SER A 222 -11.78 -11.07 -26.22
CA SER A 222 -12.67 -12.19 -26.51
C SER A 222 -13.14 -12.91 -25.24
N LEU A 223 -13.51 -12.14 -24.22
CA LEU A 223 -14.02 -12.70 -22.96
C LEU A 223 -15.33 -13.43 -23.23
N LYS A 224 -15.44 -14.66 -22.72
CA LYS A 224 -16.68 -15.43 -22.81
C LYS A 224 -17.74 -14.74 -21.97
N ARG A 225 -18.97 -14.73 -22.49
CA ARG A 225 -20.14 -14.34 -21.73
C ARG A 225 -20.32 -15.35 -20.60
N GLU A 226 -20.30 -14.87 -19.36
CA GLU A 226 -20.68 -15.66 -18.18
C GLU A 226 -22.20 -15.87 -18.15
#